data_AF-A0A085BPX4-F1
#
_entry.id   AF-A0A085BPX4-F1
#
_cell.length_a   1.000
_cell.length_b   1.000
_cell.length_c   1.000
_cell.angle_alpha   90.00
_cell.angle_beta   90.00
_cell.angle_gamma   90.00
#
_symmetry.space_group_name_H-M   'P 1'
#
loop_
_entity.id
_entity.type
_entity.pdbx_description
1 polymer ?
#
loop_
_entity_poly.entity_id
_entity_poly.type
_entity_poly.pdbx_seq_one_letter_code
_entity_poly.pdbx_strand_id
1 'polypeptide(L)'
;MFKRFFQKQNSNKISKVDYWKKWELYELFDDLHKSEAIINNIKNNDEAFINFKNDFIEELYEIEGDNVADFTRIWEWFKSAKEWEWFCGEEGSELRTNIFRITDKWKRNQDFINGTKVSLNAEVGVVIEKKSDDDNYGQIRWDTDKEYDTEDWRGLFGSFLSSGGEIISQDYQFRFINDDGTMKKSSN
;
A
#
# COMPACT_ATOMS: atom_id res chain seq x y z
N MET A 1 -11.80 28.02 -20.58
CA MET A 1 -12.64 27.71 -19.41
C MET A 1 -13.42 26.43 -19.70
N PHE A 2 -12.79 25.27 -19.50
CA PHE A 2 -13.41 23.98 -19.78
C PHE A 2 -14.20 23.52 -18.55
N LYS A 3 -15.52 23.50 -18.67
CA LYS A 3 -16.43 22.92 -17.68
C LYS A 3 -16.21 21.41 -17.65
N ARG A 4 -15.52 20.91 -16.62
CA ARG A 4 -15.46 19.47 -16.31
C ARG A 4 -16.86 19.01 -15.93
N PHE A 5 -17.48 18.24 -16.81
CA PHE A 5 -18.63 17.42 -16.47
C PHE A 5 -18.15 16.28 -15.58
N PHE A 6 -18.30 16.42 -14.26
CA PHE A 6 -18.28 15.27 -13.37
C PHE A 6 -19.54 14.47 -13.66
N GLN A 7 -19.43 13.42 -14.49
CA GLN A 7 -20.38 12.34 -14.41
C GLN A 7 -20.19 11.71 -13.03
N LYS A 8 -21.19 11.93 -12.18
CA LYS A 8 -21.34 11.27 -10.89
C LYS A 8 -21.43 9.78 -11.20
N GLN A 9 -20.30 9.07 -11.15
CA GLN A 9 -20.34 7.61 -11.14
C GLN A 9 -21.20 7.23 -9.94
N ASN A 10 -22.26 6.46 -10.21
CA ASN A 10 -23.02 5.81 -9.16
C ASN A 10 -22.06 4.86 -8.43
N SER A 11 -21.37 5.37 -7.40
CA SER A 11 -20.68 4.50 -6.47
C SER A 11 -21.78 3.70 -5.78
N ASN A 12 -21.85 2.42 -6.09
CA ASN A 12 -22.44 1.45 -5.18
C ASN A 12 -21.66 1.63 -3.87
N LYS A 13 -22.21 2.41 -2.95
CA LYS A 13 -21.60 2.73 -1.66
C LYS A 13 -21.49 1.41 -0.91
N ILE A 14 -20.32 0.79 -0.96
CA ILE A 14 -20.04 -0.42 -0.20
C ILE A 14 -20.34 -0.13 1.27
N SER A 15 -21.03 -1.04 1.95
CA SER A 15 -21.32 -0.85 3.37
C SER A 15 -20.02 -0.85 4.18
N LYS A 16 -20.02 -0.29 5.40
CA LYS A 16 -18.84 -0.35 6.29
C LYS A 16 -18.39 -1.81 6.48
N VAL A 17 -19.34 -2.72 6.68
CA VAL A 17 -19.06 -4.17 6.86
C VAL A 17 -18.42 -4.77 5.62
N ASP A 18 -18.93 -4.47 4.43
CA ASP A 18 -18.39 -5.02 3.18
C ASP A 18 -17.00 -4.43 2.87
N TYR A 19 -16.78 -3.16 3.19
CA TYR A 19 -15.45 -2.54 3.11
C TYR A 19 -14.46 -3.21 4.06
N TRP A 20 -14.87 -3.42 5.31
CA TRP A 20 -14.04 -4.08 6.33
C TRP A 20 -13.69 -5.51 5.93
N LYS A 21 -14.64 -6.26 5.36
CA LYS A 21 -14.37 -7.59 4.80
C LYS A 21 -13.44 -7.53 3.60
N LYS A 22 -13.66 -6.61 2.66
CA LYS A 22 -12.83 -6.46 1.46
C LYS A 22 -11.35 -6.26 1.81
N TRP A 23 -11.09 -5.47 2.85
CA TRP A 23 -9.74 -5.11 3.28
C TRP A 23 -9.23 -5.90 4.49
N GLU A 24 -9.91 -6.97 4.90
CA GLU A 24 -9.47 -7.82 6.03
C GLU A 24 -9.29 -7.02 7.34
N LEU A 25 -10.07 -5.94 7.55
CA LEU A 25 -9.85 -5.00 8.66
C LEU A 25 -10.15 -5.59 10.03
N TYR A 26 -11.04 -6.59 10.11
CA TYR A 26 -11.27 -7.30 11.38
C TYR A 26 -10.01 -8.02 11.85
N GLU A 27 -9.32 -8.71 10.93
CA GLU A 27 -8.06 -9.39 11.21
C GLU A 27 -6.95 -8.37 11.53
N LEU A 28 -6.93 -7.24 10.80
CA LEU A 28 -6.02 -6.15 11.09
C LEU A 28 -6.17 -5.65 12.53
N PHE A 29 -7.39 -5.33 12.97
CA PHE A 29 -7.61 -4.83 14.33
C PHE A 29 -7.29 -5.87 15.40
N ASP A 30 -7.63 -7.14 15.18
CA ASP A 30 -7.25 -8.23 16.08
C ASP A 30 -5.72 -8.28 16.27
N ASP A 31 -4.95 -8.10 15.18
CA ASP A 31 -3.49 -8.08 15.24
C ASP A 31 -2.93 -6.78 15.84
N LEU A 32 -3.55 -5.63 15.60
CA LEU A 32 -3.14 -4.36 16.20
C LEU A 32 -3.34 -4.36 17.72
N HIS A 33 -4.43 -4.95 18.22
CA HIS A 33 -4.66 -5.12 19.66
C HIS A 33 -3.65 -6.10 20.29
N LYS A 34 -3.23 -7.16 19.57
CA LYS A 34 -2.10 -8.00 20.02
C LYS A 34 -0.79 -7.22 20.04
N SER A 35 -0.56 -6.36 19.04
CA SER A 35 0.59 -5.47 19.00
C SER A 35 0.62 -4.50 20.18
N GLU A 36 -0.52 -3.94 20.58
CA GLU A 36 -0.67 -3.12 21.79
C GLU A 36 -0.27 -3.91 23.05
N ALA A 37 -0.69 -5.17 23.16
CA ALA A 37 -0.31 -6.01 24.30
C ALA A 37 1.20 -6.22 24.38
N ILE A 38 1.88 -6.46 23.25
CA ILE A 38 3.34 -6.62 23.18
C ILE A 38 4.05 -5.32 23.59
N ILE A 39 3.69 -4.20 22.97
CA ILE A 39 4.39 -2.92 23.22
C ILE A 39 4.21 -2.42 24.65
N ASN A 40 3.09 -2.78 25.29
CA ASN A 40 2.86 -2.48 26.71
C ASN A 40 3.72 -3.30 27.67
N ASN A 41 4.18 -4.48 27.27
CA ASN A 41 5.03 -5.35 28.09
C ASN A 41 6.53 -5.02 27.94
N ILE A 42 6.93 -4.29 26.91
CA ILE A 42 8.31 -3.88 26.70
C ILE A 42 8.71 -2.84 27.75
N LYS A 43 9.77 -3.15 28.51
CA LYS A 43 10.40 -2.22 29.46
C LYS A 43 11.54 -1.50 28.76
N ASN A 44 11.22 -0.40 28.08
CA ASN A 44 12.19 0.46 27.42
C ASN A 44 11.89 1.92 27.77
N ASN A 45 12.90 2.63 28.26
CA ASN A 45 12.81 4.03 28.66
C ASN A 45 13.42 4.99 27.62
N ASP A 46 13.80 4.47 26.46
CA ASP A 46 14.25 5.28 25.34
C ASP A 46 13.11 6.21 24.87
N GLU A 47 13.46 7.47 24.60
CA GLU A 47 12.49 8.50 24.22
C GLU A 47 11.80 8.17 22.90
N ALA A 48 12.54 7.62 21.92
CA ALA A 48 11.96 7.25 20.63
C ALA A 48 10.97 6.10 20.77
N PHE A 49 11.27 5.12 21.64
CA PHE A 49 10.32 4.04 21.95
C PHE A 49 9.04 4.58 22.62
N ILE A 50 9.18 5.47 23.61
CA ILE A 50 8.02 6.04 24.33
C ILE A 50 7.13 6.83 23.36
N ASN A 51 7.73 7.65 22.50
CA ASN A 51 6.99 8.42 21.49
C ASN A 51 6.28 7.49 20.51
N PHE A 52 6.98 6.51 19.93
CA PHE A 52 6.38 5.53 19.04
C PHE A 52 5.22 4.78 19.70
N LYS A 53 5.39 4.33 20.95
CA LYS A 53 4.35 3.63 21.70
C LYS A 53 3.10 4.47 21.88
N ASN A 54 3.25 5.72 22.30
CA ASN A 54 2.11 6.61 22.52
C ASN A 54 1.40 6.90 21.21
N ASP A 55 2.17 7.24 20.16
CA ASP A 55 1.67 7.50 18.81
C ASP A 55 0.90 6.30 18.24
N PHE A 56 1.43 5.09 18.43
CA PHE A 56 0.79 3.85 17.96
C PHE A 56 -0.55 3.58 18.66
N ILE A 57 -0.59 3.75 19.99
CA ILE A 57 -1.81 3.53 20.79
C ILE A 57 -2.87 4.57 20.42
N GLU A 58 -2.49 5.84 20.29
CA GLU A 58 -3.40 6.92 19.86
C GLU A 58 -3.98 6.62 18.48
N GLU A 59 -3.12 6.33 17.50
CA GLU A 59 -3.54 6.01 16.13
C GLU A 59 -4.49 4.81 16.08
N LEU A 60 -4.21 3.74 16.83
CA LEU A 60 -5.06 2.53 16.88
C LEU A 60 -6.51 2.86 17.26
N TYR A 61 -6.69 3.62 18.34
CA TYR A 61 -8.04 3.94 18.81
C TYR A 61 -8.72 5.02 17.95
N GLU A 62 -7.96 5.92 17.32
CA GLU A 62 -8.48 6.88 16.34
C GLU A 62 -9.05 6.15 15.12
N ILE A 63 -8.26 5.28 14.47
CA ILE A 63 -8.69 4.59 13.25
C ILE A 63 -9.80 3.55 13.50
N GLU A 64 -9.89 2.98 14.70
CA GLU A 64 -10.97 2.06 15.08
C GLU A 64 -12.33 2.79 15.21
N GLY A 65 -12.29 4.02 15.75
CA GLY A 65 -13.46 4.89 15.89
C GLY A 65 -13.93 5.51 14.57
N ASP A 66 -13.06 5.56 13.57
CA ASP A 66 -13.31 6.31 12.34
C ASP A 66 -14.35 5.69 11.40
N ASN A 67 -15.02 6.58 10.65
CA ASN A 67 -15.94 6.19 9.59
C ASN A 67 -15.21 5.87 8.28
N VAL A 68 -14.08 6.55 8.04
CA VAL A 68 -13.18 6.36 6.90
C VAL A 68 -11.77 6.40 7.44
N ALA A 69 -11.31 5.26 7.95
CA ALA A 69 -9.98 5.12 8.53
C ALA A 69 -8.88 5.26 7.47
N ASP A 70 -7.81 5.97 7.82
CA ASP A 70 -6.56 6.04 7.07
C ASP A 70 -5.51 5.17 7.77
N PHE A 71 -5.05 4.10 7.10
CA PHE A 71 -4.06 3.17 7.68
C PHE A 71 -2.62 3.53 7.32
N THR A 72 -2.35 4.76 6.85
CA THR A 72 -1.02 5.15 6.35
C THR A 72 0.06 5.03 7.41
N ARG A 73 -0.17 5.50 8.65
CA ARG A 73 0.83 5.40 9.72
C ARG A 73 1.10 3.95 10.13
N ILE A 74 0.04 3.15 10.23
CA ILE A 74 0.18 1.71 10.47
C ILE A 74 1.00 1.04 9.36
N TRP A 75 0.72 1.34 8.10
CA TRP A 75 1.50 0.83 6.96
C TRP A 75 2.98 1.21 7.05
N GLU A 76 3.29 2.45 7.44
CA GLU A 76 4.66 2.94 7.58
C GLU A 76 5.42 2.25 8.71
N TRP A 77 4.84 2.17 9.91
CA TRP A 77 5.49 1.59 11.09
C TRP A 77 5.77 0.09 10.99
N PHE A 78 4.92 -0.64 10.28
CA PHE A 78 5.02 -2.09 10.14
C PHE A 78 5.79 -2.54 8.89
N LYS A 79 6.28 -1.61 8.06
CA LYS A 79 7.21 -1.92 6.97
C LYS A 79 8.51 -2.54 7.53
N SER A 80 9.22 -3.30 6.71
CA SER A 80 10.53 -3.86 7.12
C SER A 80 11.54 -2.76 7.46
N ALA A 81 12.39 -3.02 8.45
CA ALA A 81 13.41 -2.11 8.96
C ALA A 81 12.84 -0.75 9.40
N LYS A 82 11.69 -0.79 10.08
CA LYS A 82 10.99 0.36 10.68
C LYS A 82 10.74 0.16 12.18
N GLU A 83 10.08 1.13 12.79
CA GLU A 83 9.89 1.29 14.23
C GLU A 83 9.42 0.01 14.91
N TRP A 84 8.40 -0.66 14.36
CA TRP A 84 7.90 -1.91 14.95
C TRP A 84 8.99 -3.00 15.00
N GLU A 85 9.73 -3.19 13.91
CA GLU A 85 10.81 -4.18 13.84
C GLU A 85 11.97 -3.80 14.75
N TRP A 86 12.32 -2.51 14.81
CA TRP A 86 13.40 -2.00 15.67
C TRP A 86 13.13 -2.22 17.15
N PHE A 87 11.88 -2.06 17.60
CA PHE A 87 11.54 -2.15 19.02
C PHE A 87 11.04 -3.54 19.45
N CYS A 88 10.35 -4.27 18.58
CA CYS A 88 9.72 -5.54 18.93
C CYS A 88 10.48 -6.78 18.41
N GLY A 89 11.43 -6.61 17.49
CA GLY A 89 12.29 -7.68 17.00
C GLY A 89 11.54 -8.92 16.51
N GLU A 90 12.07 -10.10 16.85
CA GLU A 90 11.52 -11.40 16.42
C GLU A 90 10.15 -11.70 17.04
N GLU A 91 9.91 -11.28 18.29
CA GLU A 91 8.64 -11.48 18.99
C GLU A 91 7.47 -10.82 18.24
N GLY A 92 7.71 -9.66 17.64
CA GLY A 92 6.72 -8.95 16.83
C GLY A 92 6.68 -9.34 15.34
N SER A 93 7.51 -10.29 14.88
CA SER A 93 7.76 -10.49 13.44
C SER A 93 6.56 -11.06 12.66
N GLU A 94 5.80 -11.98 13.26
CA GLU A 94 4.61 -12.58 12.64
C GLU A 94 3.51 -11.53 12.48
N LEU A 95 3.18 -10.82 13.57
CA LEU A 95 2.23 -9.70 13.56
C LEU A 95 2.65 -8.63 12.55
N ARG A 96 3.94 -8.28 12.53
CA ARG A 96 4.47 -7.32 11.56
C ARG A 96 4.16 -7.72 10.14
N THR A 97 4.42 -8.99 9.82
CA THR A 97 4.25 -9.51 8.47
C THR A 97 2.79 -9.46 8.04
N ASN A 98 1.87 -9.85 8.93
CA ASN A 98 0.45 -9.85 8.61
C ASN A 98 -0.16 -8.44 8.54
N ILE A 99 0.14 -7.58 9.52
CA ILE A 99 -0.31 -6.19 9.54
C ILE A 99 0.19 -5.45 8.30
N PHE A 100 1.47 -5.62 7.95
CA PHE A 100 2.02 -5.01 6.74
C PHE A 100 1.35 -5.55 5.47
N ARG A 101 1.11 -6.87 5.37
CA ARG A 101 0.41 -7.48 4.23
C ARG A 101 -0.96 -6.83 4.00
N ILE A 102 -1.76 -6.68 5.06
CA ILE A 102 -3.11 -6.11 4.97
C ILE A 102 -3.06 -4.62 4.62
N THR A 103 -2.22 -3.86 5.32
CA THR A 103 -2.14 -2.40 5.14
C THR A 103 -1.46 -2.01 3.82
N ASP A 104 -0.49 -2.79 3.32
CA ASP A 104 0.14 -2.57 2.01
C ASP A 104 -0.86 -2.80 0.87
N LYS A 105 -1.68 -3.85 0.96
CA LYS A 105 -2.78 -4.10 0.03
C LYS A 105 -3.77 -2.93 0.02
N TRP A 106 -4.14 -2.43 1.20
CA TRP A 106 -5.02 -1.26 1.33
C TRP A 106 -4.38 -0.01 0.73
N LYS A 107 -3.11 0.28 1.06
CA LYS A 107 -2.40 1.49 0.65
C LYS A 107 -2.20 1.56 -0.86
N ARG A 108 -1.81 0.45 -1.51
CA ARG A 108 -1.66 0.37 -2.99
C ARG A 108 -2.97 0.58 -3.74
N ASN A 109 -4.10 0.50 -3.05
CA ASN A 109 -5.42 0.78 -3.61
C ASN A 109 -5.92 2.21 -3.29
N GLN A 110 -5.12 3.04 -2.62
CA GLN A 110 -5.43 4.45 -2.40
C GLN A 110 -4.73 5.37 -3.40
N ASP A 111 -3.53 5.01 -3.85
CA ASP A 111 -2.74 5.77 -4.82
C ASP A 111 -1.67 4.88 -5.49
N PHE A 112 -1.00 5.41 -6.50
CA PHE A 112 0.20 4.78 -7.06
C PHE A 112 1.36 4.81 -6.06
N ILE A 113 1.97 3.65 -5.86
CA ILE A 113 3.17 3.46 -5.04
C ILE A 113 4.22 2.76 -5.90
N ASN A 114 5.49 3.11 -5.73
CA ASN A 114 6.58 2.40 -6.40
C ASN A 114 6.51 0.87 -6.20
N GLY A 115 6.85 0.13 -7.25
CA GLY A 115 6.82 -1.33 -7.29
C GLY A 115 5.41 -1.92 -7.34
N THR A 116 4.34 -1.10 -7.37
CA THR A 116 2.97 -1.63 -7.45
C THR A 116 2.75 -2.31 -8.78
N LYS A 117 2.45 -3.60 -8.75
CA LYS A 117 2.04 -4.37 -9.92
C LYS A 117 0.59 -4.07 -10.24
N VAL A 118 0.32 -3.74 -11.50
CA VAL A 118 -0.99 -3.31 -12.00
C VAL A 118 -1.34 -4.01 -13.30
N SER A 119 -2.63 -4.01 -13.65
CA SER A 119 -3.10 -4.42 -14.97
C SER A 119 -4.11 -3.46 -15.55
N LEU A 120 -4.14 -3.33 -16.87
CA LEU A 120 -5.14 -2.56 -17.62
C LEU A 120 -5.31 -3.20 -19.00
N ASN A 121 -6.54 -3.45 -19.44
CA ASN A 121 -6.82 -4.03 -20.76
C ASN A 121 -6.04 -5.33 -21.08
N ALA A 122 -5.86 -6.20 -20.07
CA ALA A 122 -5.07 -7.43 -20.12
C ALA A 122 -3.54 -7.25 -20.28
N GLU A 123 -3.05 -6.01 -20.26
CA GLU A 123 -1.63 -5.71 -20.08
C GLU A 123 -1.31 -5.65 -18.58
N VAL A 124 -0.08 -6.03 -18.23
CA VAL A 124 0.42 -6.00 -16.85
C VAL A 124 1.68 -5.16 -16.80
N GLY A 125 1.85 -4.42 -15.72
CA GLY A 125 2.99 -3.52 -15.57
C GLY A 125 3.31 -3.25 -14.11
N VAL A 126 4.35 -2.46 -13.91
CA VAL A 126 4.79 -2.04 -12.58
C VAL A 126 4.94 -0.53 -12.53
N VAL A 127 4.49 0.07 -11.43
CA VAL A 127 4.75 1.49 -11.14
C VAL A 127 6.24 1.64 -10.82
N ILE A 128 6.95 2.46 -11.58
CA ILE A 128 8.39 2.66 -11.43
C ILE A 128 8.72 3.92 -10.63
N GLU A 129 9.98 4.03 -10.22
CA GLU A 129 10.50 5.19 -9.51
C GLU A 129 10.33 6.49 -10.31
N LYS A 130 10.24 7.59 -9.56
CA LYS A 130 10.19 8.94 -10.10
C LYS A 130 11.50 9.22 -10.84
N LYS A 131 11.40 9.52 -12.14
CA LYS A 131 12.51 10.12 -12.90
C LYS A 131 12.55 11.66 -12.76
N SER A 132 11.47 12.22 -12.22
CA SER A 132 11.14 13.63 -11.93
C SER A 132 11.70 14.24 -10.66
N ASP A 133 11.85 15.58 -10.58
CA ASP A 133 11.58 16.35 -9.34
C ASP A 133 10.06 16.43 -9.03
N ASP A 134 9.22 15.72 -9.78
CA ASP A 134 7.77 15.63 -9.56
C ASP A 134 7.46 14.61 -8.45
N ASP A 135 6.75 15.06 -7.43
CA ASP A 135 6.43 14.29 -6.22
C ASP A 135 5.40 13.17 -6.45
N ASN A 136 4.85 13.03 -7.65
CA ASN A 136 3.80 12.05 -7.93
C ASN A 136 4.35 10.73 -8.52
N TYR A 137 3.96 9.61 -7.93
CA TYR A 137 4.06 8.29 -8.57
C TYR A 137 2.98 8.13 -9.65
N GLY A 138 3.17 7.17 -10.55
CA GLY A 138 2.21 6.86 -11.60
C GLY A 138 2.81 6.64 -12.99
N GLN A 139 4.13 6.65 -13.15
CA GLN A 139 4.73 6.09 -14.36
C GLN A 139 4.67 4.56 -14.27
N ILE A 140 4.08 3.92 -15.28
CA ILE A 140 3.90 2.47 -15.34
C ILE A 140 4.79 1.94 -16.45
N ARG A 141 5.67 0.99 -16.11
CA ARG A 141 6.43 0.19 -17.07
C ARG A 141 5.64 -1.07 -17.39
N TRP A 142 5.21 -1.22 -18.64
CA TRP A 142 4.50 -2.42 -19.09
C TRP A 142 5.45 -3.60 -19.32
N ASP A 143 4.96 -4.79 -19.03
CA ASP A 143 5.67 -6.06 -19.18
C ASP A 143 5.71 -6.50 -20.65
N THR A 144 6.54 -5.80 -21.44
CA THR A 144 6.75 -6.08 -22.86
C THR A 144 8.23 -6.20 -23.17
N ASP A 145 8.55 -6.81 -24.32
CA ASP A 145 9.92 -6.97 -24.82
C ASP A 145 10.55 -5.66 -25.36
N LYS A 146 9.76 -4.59 -25.46
CA LYS A 146 10.22 -3.28 -25.90
C LYS A 146 10.96 -2.58 -24.77
N GLU A 147 12.11 -1.98 -25.06
CA GLU A 147 12.94 -1.27 -24.08
C GLU A 147 12.23 -0.06 -23.42
N TYR A 148 11.33 0.61 -24.15
CA TYR A 148 10.69 1.87 -23.73
C TYR A 148 9.15 1.79 -23.81
N ASP A 149 8.54 0.84 -23.12
CA ASP A 149 7.07 0.76 -22.99
C ASP A 149 6.66 1.30 -21.61
N THR A 150 6.51 2.62 -21.53
CA THR A 150 6.14 3.33 -20.30
C THR A 150 4.99 4.28 -20.57
N GLU A 151 3.99 4.25 -19.70
CA GLU A 151 2.88 5.19 -19.73
C GLU A 151 2.85 6.06 -18.48
N ASP A 152 2.36 7.29 -18.63
CA ASP A 152 2.29 8.27 -17.55
C ASP A 152 0.87 8.42 -17.02
N TRP A 153 0.66 7.92 -15.81
CA TRP A 153 -0.59 7.99 -15.06
C TRP A 153 -0.46 8.84 -13.78
N ARG A 154 0.59 9.68 -13.67
CA ARG A 154 0.79 10.54 -12.49
C ARG A 154 -0.42 11.43 -12.23
N GLY A 155 -0.91 11.41 -10.98
CA GLY A 155 -2.12 12.14 -10.58
C GLY A 155 -3.43 11.63 -11.21
N LEU A 156 -3.41 10.48 -11.89
CA LEU A 156 -4.54 9.89 -12.61
C LEU A 156 -4.98 8.54 -12.03
N PHE A 157 -4.66 8.24 -10.77
CA PHE A 157 -5.01 6.96 -10.13
C PHE A 157 -6.52 6.63 -10.22
N GLY A 158 -7.38 7.60 -9.92
CA GLY A 158 -8.84 7.41 -10.06
C GLY A 158 -9.29 7.16 -11.50
N SER A 159 -8.62 7.79 -12.48
CA SER A 159 -8.89 7.56 -13.91
C SER A 159 -8.39 6.19 -14.37
N PHE A 160 -7.25 5.73 -13.84
CA PHE A 160 -6.71 4.39 -14.08
C PHE A 160 -7.71 3.33 -13.65
N LEU A 161 -8.18 3.39 -12.40
CA LEU A 161 -9.21 2.48 -11.88
C LEU A 161 -10.52 2.57 -12.69
N SER A 162 -10.96 3.79 -13.02
CA SER A 162 -12.17 4.01 -13.84
C SER A 162 -12.07 3.44 -15.25
N SER A 163 -10.86 3.26 -15.76
CA SER A 163 -10.59 2.67 -17.08
C SER A 163 -10.52 1.14 -17.03
N GLY A 164 -10.80 0.51 -15.89
CA GLY A 164 -10.64 -0.93 -15.67
C GLY A 164 -9.23 -1.32 -15.22
N GLY A 165 -8.44 -0.35 -14.76
CA GLY A 165 -7.15 -0.60 -14.14
C GLY A 165 -7.32 -1.29 -12.79
N GLU A 166 -6.46 -2.26 -12.51
CA GLU A 166 -6.51 -3.05 -11.28
C GLU A 166 -5.13 -3.15 -10.64
N ILE A 167 -5.09 -3.21 -9.31
CA ILE A 167 -3.90 -3.61 -8.57
C ILE A 167 -3.90 -5.13 -8.50
N ILE A 168 -2.86 -5.76 -9.02
CA ILE A 168 -2.75 -7.23 -9.07
C ILE A 168 -1.87 -7.77 -7.94
N SER A 169 -1.74 -9.09 -7.86
CA SER A 169 -0.85 -9.72 -6.87
C SER A 169 0.58 -9.19 -7.01
N GLN A 170 1.17 -8.78 -5.90
CA GLN A 170 2.58 -8.35 -5.87
C GLN A 170 3.55 -9.53 -6.06
N ASP A 171 3.06 -10.78 -5.99
CA ASP A 171 3.83 -11.99 -6.33
C ASP A 171 3.83 -12.29 -7.83
N TYR A 172 3.08 -11.53 -8.65
CA TYR A 172 3.01 -11.72 -10.10
C TYR A 172 4.42 -11.69 -10.72
N GLN A 173 4.74 -12.73 -11.50
CA GLN A 173 6.04 -12.84 -12.15
C GLN A 173 5.97 -12.29 -13.57
N PHE A 174 6.55 -11.11 -13.76
CA PHE A 174 6.69 -10.50 -15.09
C PHE A 174 7.50 -11.39 -16.04
N ARG A 175 7.16 -11.34 -17.32
CA ARG A 175 7.82 -12.12 -18.36
C ARG A 175 9.09 -11.46 -18.87
N PHE A 176 9.06 -10.15 -19.09
CA PHE A 176 10.10 -9.38 -19.79
C PHE A 176 10.83 -8.39 -18.88
N ILE A 177 10.18 -7.89 -17.84
CA ILE A 177 10.77 -6.93 -16.88
C ILE A 177 10.97 -7.55 -15.48
N ASN A 178 11.83 -6.94 -14.67
CA ASN A 178 11.96 -7.20 -13.24
C ASN A 178 10.97 -6.34 -12.45
N ASP A 179 10.87 -6.57 -11.14
CA ASP A 179 9.96 -5.85 -10.24
C ASP A 179 10.30 -4.35 -10.07
N ASP A 180 11.48 -3.91 -10.52
CA ASP A 180 11.88 -2.51 -10.59
C ASP A 180 11.63 -1.87 -11.98
N GLY A 181 11.06 -2.62 -12.92
CA GLY A 181 10.80 -2.19 -14.29
C GLY A 181 12.00 -2.29 -15.24
N THR A 182 13.16 -2.77 -14.78
CA THR A 182 14.31 -3.03 -15.66
C THR A 182 14.08 -4.25 -16.53
N MET A 183 14.67 -4.29 -17.73
CA MET A 183 14.57 -5.46 -18.61
C MET A 183 15.27 -6.67 -17.99
N LYS A 184 14.61 -7.83 -18.05
CA LYS A 184 15.26 -9.11 -17.79
C LYS A 184 16.34 -9.34 -18.84
N LYS A 185 17.53 -9.72 -18.40
CA LYS A 185 18.59 -10.13 -19.32
C LYS A 185 18.14 -11.42 -20.00
N SER A 186 18.15 -11.44 -21.32
CA SER A 186 18.02 -12.68 -22.07
C SER A 186 19.12 -13.63 -21.60
N SER A 187 18.74 -14.82 -21.13
CA SER A 187 19.69 -15.89 -20.87
C SER A 187 20.31 -16.28 -22.22
N ASN A 188 21.56 -15.87 -22.45
CA ASN A 188 22.38 -16.38 -23.55
C ASN A 188 22.75 -17.84 -23.31
#